data_AF-A0A507EHL6-F1
#
_entry.id   AF-A0A507EHL6-F1
#
_cell.length_a   1.000
_cell.length_b   1.000
_cell.length_c   1.000
_cell.angle_alpha   90.00
_cell.angle_beta   90.00
_cell.angle_gamma   90.00
#
_symmetry.space_group_name_H-M   'P 1'
#
loop_
_entity.id
_entity.type
_entity.pdbx_description
1 polymer ?
#
loop_
_entity_poly.entity_id
_entity_poly.type
_entity_poly.pdbx_seq_one_letter_code
_entity_poly.pdbx_strand_id
1 'polypeptide(L)'
;MAKKRTAPSKGAVTKTSAPRDLDLKKAKDSKVQSDMPAKYRTILAAQKFSKANKKEVPKTTSTAPKSTSKFAPRNPGESLGEYNRRIDDSVRASVNAAVQSTSKTRQKKKTWLKVRKQKGSTKSKSEDSADEQERLAAKDDIKFGVVAMQPPSITAIPKQRGGNAAAIAALHKFQAAKAQQQASSDPSDGSDQDDAAARTDSFEPKSIGRKRKLKTLPEVERIAITAARDKAIAHYRAMKGAAGGSTREREDGSDEESD
;
A
#
# COMPACT_ATOMS: atom_id res chain seq x y z
N MET A 1 23.55 -21.04 53.41
CA MET A 1 23.95 -21.62 52.10
C MET A 1 23.18 -20.94 50.97
N ALA A 2 23.82 -20.06 50.21
CA ALA A 2 23.17 -19.22 49.20
C ALA A 2 23.08 -19.94 47.84
N LYS A 3 21.85 -20.19 47.35
CA LYS A 3 21.60 -20.76 46.02
C LYS A 3 21.85 -19.69 44.95
N LYS A 4 23.00 -19.78 44.25
CA LYS A 4 23.30 -18.99 43.04
C LYS A 4 22.31 -19.38 41.94
N ARG A 5 21.43 -18.46 41.54
CA ARG A 5 20.55 -18.63 40.37
C ARG A 5 21.35 -18.29 39.11
N THR A 6 21.61 -19.31 38.30
CA THR A 6 22.21 -19.19 36.97
C THR A 6 21.19 -18.59 35.99
N ALA A 7 21.60 -17.56 35.25
CA ALA A 7 20.79 -16.95 34.20
C ALA A 7 20.74 -17.89 32.96
N PRO A 8 19.58 -18.07 32.31
CA PRO A 8 19.51 -18.82 31.05
C PRO A 8 20.18 -18.00 29.93
N SER A 9 21.11 -18.65 29.23
CA SER A 9 21.76 -18.12 28.03
C SER A 9 20.71 -17.81 26.96
N LYS A 10 20.80 -16.62 26.37
CA LYS A 10 20.00 -16.25 25.20
C LYS A 10 20.46 -17.10 24.01
N GLY A 11 19.72 -18.17 23.74
CA GLY A 11 19.86 -18.95 22.51
C GLY A 11 19.69 -18.05 21.30
N ALA A 12 20.65 -18.15 20.38
CA ALA A 12 20.60 -17.50 19.08
C ALA A 12 19.34 -17.95 18.33
N VAL A 13 18.44 -17.01 18.06
CA VAL A 13 17.29 -17.24 17.19
C VAL A 13 17.83 -17.38 15.77
N THR A 14 17.95 -18.62 15.32
CA THR A 14 18.16 -18.94 13.92
C THR A 14 17.01 -18.34 13.11
N LYS A 15 17.38 -17.53 12.11
CA LYS A 15 16.45 -17.06 11.09
C LYS A 15 15.85 -18.29 10.41
N THR A 16 14.59 -18.60 10.70
CA THR A 16 13.80 -19.56 9.94
C THR A 16 13.54 -18.95 8.56
N SER A 17 14.47 -19.24 7.65
CA SER A 17 14.27 -19.14 6.21
C SER A 17 13.03 -19.93 5.84
N ALA A 18 12.12 -19.30 5.10
CA ALA A 18 11.02 -19.99 4.44
C ALA A 18 11.55 -21.20 3.65
N PRO A 19 10.82 -22.33 3.59
CA PRO A 19 11.18 -23.42 2.70
C PRO A 19 11.00 -22.93 1.26
N ARG A 20 12.12 -22.59 0.63
CA ARG A 20 12.25 -22.50 -0.83
C ARG A 20 12.83 -23.82 -1.33
N ASP A 21 12.12 -24.90 -1.07
CA ASP A 21 12.34 -26.15 -1.80
C ASP A 21 11.59 -26.03 -3.15
N LEU A 22 12.18 -25.23 -4.04
CA LEU A 22 12.22 -25.62 -5.44
C LEU A 22 13.59 -26.26 -5.62
N ASP A 23 13.63 -27.52 -5.27
CA ASP A 23 14.73 -28.44 -5.50
C ASP A 23 14.87 -28.63 -7.02
N LEU A 24 15.41 -27.60 -7.67
CA LEU A 24 15.90 -27.65 -9.03
C LEU A 24 17.10 -28.57 -8.99
N LYS A 25 16.85 -29.87 -9.16
CA LYS A 25 17.86 -30.87 -9.50
C LYS A 25 18.75 -30.24 -10.56
N LYS A 26 19.96 -29.85 -10.15
CA LYS A 26 21.01 -29.32 -11.02
C LYS A 26 21.32 -30.43 -12.01
N ALA A 27 20.65 -30.42 -13.16
CA ALA A 27 20.93 -31.33 -14.24
C ALA A 27 22.40 -31.16 -14.62
N LYS A 28 23.16 -32.26 -14.62
CA LYS A 28 24.61 -32.31 -14.81
C LYS A 28 25.05 -32.03 -16.26
N ASP A 29 24.36 -31.13 -16.98
CA ASP A 29 24.68 -30.75 -18.36
C ASP A 29 25.24 -29.32 -18.44
N SER A 30 25.91 -28.87 -17.38
CA SER A 30 26.20 -27.44 -17.15
C SER A 30 27.48 -26.89 -17.78
N LYS A 31 28.27 -27.69 -18.50
CA LYS A 31 29.55 -27.21 -19.05
C LYS A 31 29.39 -26.25 -20.23
N VAL A 32 28.30 -26.36 -21.01
CA VAL A 32 28.00 -25.44 -22.13
C VAL A 32 27.22 -24.21 -21.65
N GLN A 33 26.51 -24.31 -20.52
CA GLN A 33 25.68 -23.22 -20.04
C GLN A 33 26.47 -22.18 -19.23
N SER A 34 27.68 -22.47 -18.74
CA SER A 34 28.47 -21.55 -17.91
C SER A 34 29.15 -20.41 -18.68
N ASP A 35 29.25 -20.51 -20.00
CA ASP A 35 29.91 -19.50 -20.86
C ASP A 35 28.93 -18.47 -21.45
N MET A 36 27.63 -18.69 -21.27
CA MET A 36 26.61 -17.77 -21.80
C MET A 36 26.38 -16.56 -20.87
N PRO A 37 26.26 -15.33 -21.39
CA PRO A 37 25.87 -14.18 -20.59
C PRO A 37 24.57 -14.42 -19.82
N ALA A 38 24.53 -13.97 -18.55
CA ALA A 38 23.42 -14.24 -17.64
C ALA A 38 22.04 -13.88 -18.24
N LYS A 39 21.97 -12.74 -18.93
CA LYS A 39 20.74 -12.27 -19.61
C LYS A 39 20.24 -13.26 -20.66
N TYR A 40 21.15 -13.89 -21.41
CA TYR A 40 20.81 -14.82 -22.48
C TYR A 40 20.32 -16.17 -21.91
N ARG A 41 20.89 -16.63 -20.78
CA ARG A 41 20.37 -17.82 -20.07
C ARG A 41 18.94 -17.61 -19.61
N THR A 42 18.60 -16.42 -19.13
CA THR A 42 17.23 -16.10 -18.69
C THR A 42 16.23 -16.16 -19.86
N ILE A 43 16.62 -15.65 -21.03
CA ILE A 43 15.79 -15.68 -22.25
C ILE A 43 15.57 -17.12 -22.73
N LEU A 44 16.64 -17.94 -22.76
CA LEU A 44 16.52 -19.35 -23.15
C LEU A 44 15.69 -20.17 -22.16
N ALA A 45 15.80 -19.91 -20.86
CA ALA A 45 14.95 -20.54 -19.85
C ALA A 45 13.48 -20.17 -20.09
N ALA A 46 13.17 -18.88 -20.28
CA ALA A 46 11.81 -18.41 -20.56
C ALA A 46 11.23 -19.05 -21.85
N GLN A 47 12.04 -19.19 -22.90
CA GLN A 47 11.61 -19.88 -24.13
C GLN A 47 11.32 -21.37 -23.89
N LYS A 48 12.15 -22.08 -23.11
CA LYS A 48 11.91 -23.50 -22.77
C LYS A 48 10.58 -23.69 -22.03
N PHE A 49 10.25 -22.82 -21.07
CA PHE A 49 8.96 -22.88 -20.35
C PHE A 49 7.76 -22.58 -21.27
N SER A 50 7.90 -21.67 -22.23
CA SER A 50 6.82 -21.38 -23.19
C SER A 50 6.54 -22.53 -24.17
N LYS A 51 7.56 -23.32 -24.51
CA LYS A 51 7.43 -24.49 -25.41
C LYS A 51 6.98 -25.75 -24.69
N ALA A 52 7.36 -25.93 -23.42
CA ALA A 52 6.93 -27.08 -22.60
C ALA A 52 5.40 -27.04 -22.34
N ASN A 53 4.84 -25.87 -22.06
CA ASN A 53 3.38 -25.72 -21.85
C ASN A 53 2.54 -25.84 -23.14
N LYS A 54 3.17 -25.97 -24.31
CA LYS A 54 2.48 -26.10 -25.61
C LYS A 54 2.43 -27.54 -26.13
N LYS A 55 3.11 -28.51 -25.50
CA LYS A 55 3.25 -29.89 -26.01
C LYS A 55 2.42 -30.96 -25.28
N GLU A 56 1.65 -30.61 -24.26
CA GLU A 56 0.86 -31.58 -23.47
C GLU A 56 -0.67 -31.36 -23.60
N VAL A 57 -1.14 -30.64 -24.62
CA VAL A 57 -2.56 -30.66 -24.99
C VAL A 57 -2.71 -31.61 -26.18
N PRO A 58 -3.28 -32.82 -25.99
CA PRO A 58 -3.49 -33.76 -27.08
C PRO A 58 -4.38 -33.11 -28.15
N LYS A 59 -3.93 -33.15 -29.40
CA LYS A 59 -4.73 -32.85 -30.59
C LYS A 59 -5.82 -33.93 -30.71
N THR A 60 -6.97 -33.71 -30.09
CA THR A 60 -8.19 -34.44 -30.46
C THR A 60 -8.87 -33.70 -31.61
N THR A 61 -8.85 -34.31 -32.78
CA THR A 61 -9.80 -34.06 -33.86
C THR A 61 -11.19 -34.51 -33.41
N SER A 62 -11.92 -33.64 -32.74
CA SER A 62 -13.38 -33.76 -32.58
C SER A 62 -13.95 -32.38 -32.26
N THR A 63 -14.93 -31.98 -33.07
CA THR A 63 -16.02 -31.05 -32.73
C THR A 63 -15.70 -30.03 -31.66
N ALA A 64 -15.32 -28.82 -32.09
CA ALA A 64 -15.29 -27.65 -31.23
C ALA A 64 -16.56 -27.64 -30.35
N PRO A 65 -16.44 -27.71 -29.01
CA PRO A 65 -17.61 -27.55 -28.17
C PRO A 65 -18.14 -26.16 -28.50
N LYS A 66 -19.36 -26.10 -29.08
CA LYS A 66 -20.13 -24.86 -29.20
C LYS A 66 -19.93 -24.15 -27.87
N SER A 67 -19.22 -23.02 -27.90
CA SER A 67 -18.94 -22.28 -26.69
C SER A 67 -20.30 -21.96 -26.11
N THR A 68 -20.69 -22.68 -25.06
CA THR A 68 -21.85 -22.31 -24.28
C THR A 68 -21.43 -20.98 -23.70
N SER A 69 -21.89 -19.91 -24.35
CA SER A 69 -21.76 -18.56 -23.85
C SER A 69 -22.14 -18.65 -22.38
N LYS A 70 -21.18 -18.41 -21.48
CA LYS A 70 -21.44 -18.40 -20.04
C LYS A 70 -22.42 -17.30 -19.65
N PHE A 71 -22.77 -16.44 -20.60
CA PHE A 71 -23.74 -15.38 -20.45
C PHE A 71 -25.13 -15.93 -20.75
N ALA A 72 -26.03 -15.72 -19.79
CA ALA A 72 -27.45 -16.01 -19.93
C ALA A 72 -28.00 -15.31 -21.18
N PRO A 73 -28.96 -15.93 -21.89
CA PRO A 73 -29.59 -15.32 -23.06
C PRO A 73 -30.26 -13.98 -22.72
N ARG A 74 -30.50 -13.16 -23.75
CA ARG A 74 -31.21 -11.88 -23.61
C ARG A 74 -32.66 -12.14 -23.20
N ASN A 75 -33.16 -11.36 -22.24
CA ASN A 75 -34.55 -11.48 -21.83
C ASN A 75 -35.48 -10.91 -22.93
N PRO A 76 -36.69 -11.46 -23.11
CA PRO A 76 -37.65 -10.89 -24.05
C PRO A 76 -38.00 -9.45 -23.62
N GLY A 77 -37.96 -8.50 -24.56
CA GLY A 77 -38.21 -7.08 -24.30
C GLY A 77 -37.02 -6.28 -23.75
N GLU A 78 -35.90 -6.92 -23.41
CA GLU A 78 -34.69 -6.23 -22.94
C GLU A 78 -33.98 -5.51 -24.10
N SER A 79 -33.62 -4.24 -23.90
CA SER A 79 -32.81 -3.50 -24.87
C SER A 79 -31.39 -4.07 -24.94
N LEU A 80 -30.69 -3.89 -26.07
CA LEU A 80 -29.29 -4.35 -26.18
C LEU A 80 -28.38 -3.71 -25.13
N GLY A 81 -28.67 -2.46 -24.75
CA GLY A 81 -27.91 -1.74 -23.71
C GLY A 81 -28.08 -2.35 -22.32
N GLU A 82 -29.30 -2.72 -21.94
CA GLU A 82 -29.58 -3.38 -20.65
C GLU A 82 -28.94 -4.77 -20.57
N TYR A 83 -29.03 -5.54 -21.65
CA TYR A 83 -28.38 -6.85 -21.75
C TYR A 83 -26.87 -6.76 -21.50
N ASN A 84 -26.19 -5.81 -22.15
CA ASN A 84 -24.76 -5.60 -21.97
C ASN A 84 -24.43 -5.15 -20.54
N ARG A 85 -25.24 -4.25 -19.95
CA ARG A 85 -25.07 -3.85 -18.54
C ARG A 85 -25.19 -5.03 -17.59
N ARG A 86 -26.17 -5.91 -17.79
CA ARG A 86 -26.39 -7.12 -16.96
C ARG A 86 -25.21 -8.08 -17.05
N ILE A 87 -24.66 -8.27 -18.26
CA ILE A 87 -23.45 -9.06 -18.46
C ILE A 87 -22.27 -8.43 -17.72
N ASP A 88 -22.04 -7.13 -17.93
CA ASP A 88 -20.95 -6.39 -17.32
C ASP A 88 -21.01 -6.46 -15.79
N ASP A 89 -22.19 -6.34 -15.20
CA ASP A 89 -22.37 -6.45 -13.75
C ASP A 89 -22.03 -7.85 -13.23
N SER A 90 -22.42 -8.92 -13.95
CA SER A 90 -22.04 -10.30 -13.60
C SER A 90 -20.53 -10.52 -13.68
N VAL A 91 -19.89 -9.96 -14.72
CA VAL A 91 -18.45 -10.08 -14.94
C VAL A 91 -17.70 -9.25 -13.92
N ARG A 92 -18.17 -8.05 -13.60
CA ARG A 92 -17.55 -7.13 -12.65
C ARG A 92 -17.44 -7.75 -11.27
N ALA A 93 -18.46 -8.48 -10.81
CA ALA A 93 -18.40 -9.21 -9.54
C ALA A 93 -17.29 -10.28 -9.54
N SER A 94 -17.23 -11.09 -10.61
CA SER A 94 -16.21 -12.14 -10.78
C SER A 94 -14.79 -11.57 -10.88
N VAL A 95 -14.61 -10.53 -11.69
CA VAL A 95 -13.33 -9.83 -11.86
C VAL A 95 -12.89 -9.19 -10.53
N ASN A 96 -13.79 -8.53 -9.81
CA ASN A 96 -13.48 -7.96 -8.51
C ASN A 96 -13.07 -9.04 -7.49
N ALA A 97 -13.74 -10.19 -7.47
CA ALA A 97 -13.37 -11.32 -6.63
C ALA A 97 -11.97 -11.87 -6.99
N ALA A 98 -11.66 -12.00 -8.27
CA ALA A 98 -10.36 -12.43 -8.77
C ALA A 98 -9.24 -11.43 -8.45
N VAL A 99 -9.48 -10.12 -8.62
CA VAL A 99 -8.53 -9.07 -8.25
C VAL A 99 -8.29 -9.08 -6.74
N GLN A 100 -9.35 -9.26 -5.96
CA GLN A 100 -9.26 -9.36 -4.51
C GLN A 100 -8.54 -10.61 -4.00
N SER A 101 -8.62 -11.73 -4.72
CA SER A 101 -7.93 -12.97 -4.37
C SER A 101 -6.47 -12.95 -4.80
N THR A 102 -6.15 -12.34 -5.94
CA THR A 102 -4.78 -12.25 -6.50
C THR A 102 -3.95 -11.11 -5.93
N SER A 103 -4.57 -10.09 -5.32
CA SER A 103 -3.85 -8.96 -4.74
C SER A 103 -2.96 -9.39 -3.56
N LYS A 104 -1.64 -9.43 -3.81
CA LYS A 104 -0.59 -9.76 -2.84
C LYS A 104 -0.70 -8.90 -1.57
N THR A 105 -1.04 -7.62 -1.72
CA THR A 105 -1.21 -6.67 -0.59
C THR A 105 -2.37 -7.09 0.31
N ARG A 106 -3.50 -7.51 -0.27
CA ARG A 106 -4.68 -7.94 0.49
C ARG A 106 -4.44 -9.28 1.17
N GLN A 107 -3.78 -10.22 0.50
CA GLN A 107 -3.35 -11.48 1.10
C GLN A 107 -2.44 -11.23 2.32
N LYS A 108 -1.43 -10.36 2.18
CA LYS A 108 -0.53 -9.98 3.27
C LYS A 108 -1.26 -9.32 4.44
N LYS A 109 -2.24 -8.45 4.17
CA LYS A 109 -3.08 -7.85 5.23
C LYS A 109 -3.93 -8.91 5.94
N LYS A 110 -4.52 -9.85 5.19
CA LYS A 110 -5.33 -10.95 5.75
C LYS A 110 -4.49 -11.87 6.64
N THR A 111 -3.29 -12.25 6.20
CA THR A 111 -2.38 -13.08 7.01
C THR A 111 -1.89 -12.33 8.24
N TRP A 112 -1.51 -11.05 8.12
CA TRP A 112 -1.12 -10.23 9.27
C TRP A 112 -2.25 -10.09 10.30
N LEU A 113 -3.49 -9.86 9.87
CA LEU A 113 -4.65 -9.80 10.76
C LEU A 113 -4.91 -11.13 11.48
N LYS A 114 -4.76 -12.27 10.77
CA LYS A 114 -4.88 -13.60 11.39
C LYS A 114 -3.80 -13.81 12.45
N VAL A 115 -2.54 -13.52 12.13
CA VAL A 115 -1.41 -13.61 13.07
C VAL A 115 -1.63 -12.69 14.27
N ARG A 116 -2.10 -11.46 14.05
CA ARG A 116 -2.40 -10.51 15.13
C ARG A 116 -3.52 -11.01 16.04
N LYS A 117 -4.61 -11.55 15.47
CA LYS A 117 -5.70 -12.14 16.25
C LYS A 117 -5.23 -13.34 17.07
N GLN A 118 -4.47 -14.24 16.46
CA GLN A 118 -3.88 -15.40 17.16
C GLN A 118 -2.96 -14.97 18.30
N LYS A 119 -2.08 -13.99 18.07
CA LYS A 119 -1.22 -13.43 19.12
C LYS A 119 -2.00 -12.78 20.27
N GLY A 120 -3.09 -12.09 19.95
CA GLY A 120 -3.99 -11.51 20.94
C GLY A 120 -4.66 -12.60 21.80
N SER A 121 -5.22 -13.63 21.17
CA SER A 121 -5.88 -14.72 21.88
C SER A 121 -4.93 -15.57 22.72
N THR A 122 -3.67 -15.75 22.30
CA THR A 122 -2.70 -16.50 23.10
C THR A 122 -2.23 -15.72 24.32
N LYS A 123 -2.13 -14.39 24.21
CA LYS A 123 -1.65 -13.52 25.29
C LYS A 123 -2.71 -13.34 26.38
N SER A 124 -3.97 -13.13 26.02
CA SER A 124 -5.06 -13.08 27.01
C SER A 124 -5.20 -14.42 27.73
N LYS A 125 -5.13 -15.54 27.00
CA LYS A 125 -5.26 -16.88 27.60
C LYS A 125 -4.09 -17.27 28.52
N SER A 126 -2.93 -16.62 28.41
CA SER A 126 -1.78 -16.87 29.30
C SER A 126 -1.71 -15.93 30.52
N GLU A 127 -2.27 -14.73 30.43
CA GLU A 127 -2.22 -13.73 31.52
C GLU A 127 -3.52 -13.78 32.38
N ASP A 128 -4.67 -14.12 31.81
CA ASP A 128 -5.95 -14.14 32.55
C ASP A 128 -6.14 -15.40 33.42
N SER A 129 -5.30 -16.42 33.32
CA SER A 129 -5.52 -17.68 34.05
C SER A 129 -5.00 -17.68 35.49
N ALA A 130 -3.93 -16.95 35.79
CA ALA A 130 -3.27 -16.98 37.11
C ALA A 130 -3.51 -15.68 37.87
N ASP A 131 -3.33 -14.54 37.20
CA ASP A 131 -3.44 -13.23 37.83
C ASP A 131 -4.90 -12.82 38.08
N GLU A 132 -5.89 -13.22 37.26
CA GLU A 132 -7.30 -12.95 37.58
C GLU A 132 -7.80 -13.79 38.75
N GLN A 133 -7.33 -15.03 38.91
CA GLN A 133 -7.72 -15.86 40.06
C GLN A 133 -7.14 -15.29 41.37
N GLU A 134 -5.89 -14.83 41.35
CA GLU A 134 -5.28 -14.15 42.50
C GLU A 134 -5.98 -12.80 42.78
N ARG A 135 -6.36 -12.05 41.74
CA ARG A 135 -7.04 -10.75 41.87
C ARG A 135 -8.52 -10.87 42.28
N LEU A 136 -9.19 -11.96 41.92
CA LEU A 136 -10.53 -12.32 42.42
C LEU A 136 -10.46 -12.79 43.87
N ALA A 137 -9.41 -13.52 44.25
CA ALA A 137 -9.18 -13.95 45.63
C ALA A 137 -8.73 -12.80 46.55
N ALA A 138 -8.05 -11.79 46.00
CA ALA A 138 -7.61 -10.59 46.70
C ALA A 138 -8.62 -9.43 46.65
N LYS A 139 -9.89 -9.69 46.30
CA LYS A 139 -10.96 -8.71 46.48
C LYS A 139 -11.18 -8.56 47.99
N ASP A 140 -10.70 -7.45 48.54
CA ASP A 140 -10.97 -7.08 49.93
C ASP A 140 -12.48 -7.05 50.17
N ASP A 141 -12.94 -7.83 51.15
CA ASP A 141 -14.32 -7.83 51.66
C ASP A 141 -14.58 -6.51 52.41
N ILE A 142 -14.65 -5.41 51.68
CA ILE A 142 -14.98 -4.09 52.24
C ILE A 142 -16.50 -4.04 52.39
N LYS A 143 -16.98 -4.20 53.62
CA LYS A 143 -18.40 -4.05 53.96
C LYS A 143 -18.84 -2.62 53.62
N PHE A 144 -19.89 -2.51 52.81
CA PHE A 144 -20.55 -1.23 52.52
C PHE A 144 -20.91 -0.53 53.84
N GLY A 145 -20.37 0.66 54.07
CA GLY A 145 -20.62 1.46 55.28
C GLY A 145 -19.39 1.81 56.11
N VAL A 146 -18.23 1.19 55.86
CA VAL A 146 -16.96 1.67 56.43
C VAL A 146 -16.49 2.88 55.61
N VAL A 147 -16.88 4.07 56.04
CA VAL A 147 -16.38 5.33 55.47
C VAL A 147 -14.90 5.44 55.82
N ALA A 148 -14.03 5.37 54.82
CA ALA A 148 -12.62 5.69 55.00
C ALA A 148 -12.52 7.15 55.46
N MET A 149 -12.13 7.37 56.73
CA MET A 149 -12.03 8.70 57.34
C MET A 149 -11.02 9.62 56.65
N GLN A 150 -10.10 9.06 55.87
CA GLN A 150 -9.06 9.82 55.17
C GLN A 150 -9.15 9.52 53.67
N PRO A 151 -9.11 10.55 52.80
CA PRO A 151 -9.04 10.33 51.37
C PRO A 151 -7.78 9.50 51.03
N PRO A 152 -7.85 8.59 50.04
CA PRO A 152 -6.70 7.79 49.66
C PRO A 152 -5.54 8.68 49.24
N SER A 153 -4.41 8.57 49.95
CA SER A 153 -3.18 9.25 49.59
C SER A 153 -2.51 8.52 48.43
N ILE A 154 -2.39 9.17 47.27
CA ILE A 154 -1.72 8.62 46.10
C ILE A 154 -0.20 8.67 46.35
N THR A 155 0.37 7.59 46.88
CA THR A 155 1.83 7.41 47.05
C THR A 155 2.50 6.73 45.85
N ALA A 156 1.74 6.45 44.78
CA ALA A 156 2.23 5.73 43.62
C ALA A 156 3.25 6.57 42.84
N ILE A 157 4.54 6.23 43.00
CA ILE A 157 5.62 6.78 42.18
C ILE A 157 5.37 6.35 40.73
N PRO A 158 5.21 7.30 39.78
CA PRO A 158 4.92 6.96 38.41
C PRO A 158 6.08 6.14 37.82
N LYS A 159 5.78 4.90 37.41
CA LYS A 159 6.73 4.05 36.69
C LYS A 159 7.15 4.75 35.40
N GLN A 160 8.42 5.14 35.29
CA GLN A 160 9.00 5.57 34.02
C GLN A 160 8.89 4.41 33.01
N ARG A 161 7.89 4.47 32.13
CA ARG A 161 7.82 3.57 30.97
C ARG A 161 8.94 3.99 30.02
N GLY A 162 9.92 3.11 29.83
CA GLY A 162 11.14 3.32 29.01
C GLY A 162 10.93 3.51 27.51
N GLY A 163 9.92 4.27 27.09
CA GLY A 163 9.67 4.66 25.70
C GLY A 163 10.18 6.06 25.32
N ASN A 164 10.46 6.92 26.31
CA ASN A 164 10.73 8.33 26.04
C ASN A 164 12.22 8.70 26.10
N ALA A 165 13.11 7.80 26.52
CA ALA A 165 14.55 8.10 26.58
C ALA A 165 15.12 8.44 25.19
N ALA A 166 14.69 7.74 24.14
CA ALA A 166 15.11 8.03 22.77
C ALA A 166 14.49 9.35 22.24
N ALA A 167 13.25 9.65 22.61
CA ALA A 167 12.57 10.88 22.22
C ALA A 167 13.18 12.11 22.91
N ILE A 168 13.52 11.98 24.20
CA ILE A 168 14.21 13.01 24.99
C ILE A 168 15.63 13.22 24.44
N ALA A 169 16.38 12.15 24.17
CA ALA A 169 17.71 12.26 23.56
C ALA A 169 17.66 12.89 22.14
N ALA A 170 16.63 12.60 21.35
CA ALA A 170 16.43 13.23 20.05
C ALA A 170 16.11 14.73 20.19
N LEU A 171 15.28 15.12 21.17
CA LEU A 171 14.96 16.52 21.45
C LEU A 171 16.21 17.31 21.87
N HIS A 172 17.03 16.75 22.77
CA HIS A 172 18.30 17.37 23.18
C HIS A 172 19.29 17.54 22.01
N LYS A 173 19.39 16.54 21.12
CA LYS A 173 20.22 16.66 19.90
C LYS A 173 19.72 17.73 18.96
N PHE A 174 18.40 17.87 18.80
CA PHE A 174 17.81 18.89 17.94
C PHE A 174 18.05 20.31 18.48
N GLN A 175 17.95 20.48 19.80
CA GLN A 175 18.23 21.76 20.44
C GLN A 175 19.73 22.14 20.34
N ALA A 176 20.64 21.18 20.53
CA ALA A 176 22.08 21.41 20.37
C ALA A 176 22.45 21.79 18.92
N ALA A 177 21.86 21.12 17.92
CA ALA A 177 22.09 21.45 16.51
C ALA A 177 21.57 22.85 16.15
N LYS A 178 20.41 23.24 16.70
CA LYS A 178 19.86 24.59 16.50
C LYS A 178 20.75 25.68 17.12
N ALA A 179 21.31 25.43 18.30
CA ALA A 179 22.24 26.35 18.95
C ALA A 179 23.53 26.54 18.14
N GLN A 180 24.04 25.48 17.49
CA GLN A 180 25.21 25.58 16.61
C GLN A 180 24.93 26.38 15.33
N GLN A 181 23.73 26.25 14.75
CA GLN A 181 23.36 27.02 13.55
C GLN A 181 23.12 28.51 13.84
N GLN A 182 22.73 28.87 15.05
CA GLN A 182 22.59 30.28 15.46
C GLN A 182 23.92 30.92 15.90
N ALA A 183 24.96 30.12 16.16
CA ALA A 183 26.30 30.61 16.50
C ALA A 183 27.20 30.83 15.27
N SER A 184 26.77 30.43 14.07
CA SER A 184 27.55 30.55 12.83
C SER A 184 26.89 31.41 11.74
N SER A 185 25.87 32.21 12.08
CA SER A 185 25.27 33.18 11.17
C SER A 185 25.69 34.60 11.56
N ASP A 186 26.95 34.93 11.25
CA ASP A 186 27.41 36.30 11.09
C ASP A 186 26.94 36.78 9.69
N PRO A 187 26.32 37.97 9.53
CA PRO A 187 25.77 38.38 8.25
C PRO A 187 26.88 39.00 7.41
N SER A 188 27.61 38.18 6.64
CA SER A 188 28.45 38.70 5.56
C SER A 188 27.59 38.88 4.30
N ASP A 189 27.30 40.15 4.06
CA ASP A 189 27.10 40.80 2.76
C ASP A 189 27.97 40.18 1.64
N GLY A 190 27.41 40.02 0.44
CA GLY A 190 28.17 39.47 -0.70
C GLY A 190 27.30 38.88 -1.80
N SER A 191 27.24 39.63 -2.90
CA SER A 191 26.65 39.39 -4.22
C SER A 191 27.28 38.22 -4.99
N ASP A 192 26.74 38.01 -6.20
CA ASP A 192 27.28 37.26 -7.37
C ASP A 192 26.47 35.98 -7.64
N GLN A 193 25.37 36.04 -8.42
CA GLN A 193 25.29 36.12 -9.88
C GLN A 193 26.11 35.06 -10.63
N ASP A 194 25.36 34.30 -11.45
CA ASP A 194 25.73 33.75 -12.75
C ASP A 194 26.85 32.69 -12.79
N ASP A 195 26.44 31.41 -12.86
CA ASP A 195 26.95 30.41 -13.82
C ASP A 195 26.65 28.97 -13.38
N ALA A 196 25.48 28.44 -13.76
CA ALA A 196 25.23 26.99 -13.74
C ALA A 196 24.25 26.56 -14.85
N ALA A 197 24.44 27.10 -16.05
CA ALA A 197 23.76 26.68 -17.27
C ALA A 197 24.58 25.65 -18.05
N ALA A 198 24.94 24.50 -17.47
CA ALA A 198 25.47 23.35 -18.23
C ALA A 198 25.54 22.07 -17.39
N ARG A 199 24.39 21.51 -16.99
CA ARG A 199 24.28 20.09 -16.63
C ARG A 199 22.85 19.62 -16.84
N THR A 200 22.52 19.41 -18.11
CA THR A 200 21.37 18.59 -18.53
C THR A 200 21.67 17.13 -18.19
N ASP A 201 21.64 16.81 -16.91
CA ASP A 201 21.57 15.43 -16.45
C ASP A 201 20.10 15.03 -16.55
N SER A 202 19.81 14.14 -17.49
CA SER A 202 18.49 13.55 -17.73
C SER A 202 17.92 13.02 -16.42
N PHE A 203 17.10 13.84 -15.77
CA PHE A 203 16.13 13.39 -14.78
C PHE A 203 15.08 12.55 -15.50
N GLU A 204 15.44 11.31 -15.83
CA GLU A 204 14.43 10.28 -16.07
C GLU A 204 13.53 10.23 -14.84
N PRO A 205 12.21 10.45 -14.97
CA PRO A 205 11.30 10.41 -13.84
C PRO A 205 11.26 8.97 -13.30
N LYS A 206 12.13 8.69 -12.33
CA LYS A 206 12.15 7.46 -11.55
C LYS A 206 10.77 7.28 -10.92
N SER A 207 10.04 6.31 -11.47
CA SER A 207 8.83 5.70 -10.91
C SER A 207 7.60 6.61 -10.81
N ILE A 208 6.79 6.54 -11.87
CA ILE A 208 5.35 6.85 -11.86
C ILE A 208 4.65 5.84 -10.94
N GLY A 209 4.75 6.04 -9.62
CA GLY A 209 4.14 5.15 -8.63
C GLY A 209 3.21 5.86 -7.65
N ARG A 210 3.46 7.14 -7.37
CA ARG A 210 2.60 7.97 -6.51
C ARG A 210 2.62 9.39 -7.03
N LYS A 211 1.47 9.90 -7.45
CA LYS A 211 1.31 11.32 -7.77
C LYS A 211 1.69 12.13 -6.53
N ARG A 212 2.83 12.83 -6.55
CA ARG A 212 3.22 13.75 -5.48
C ARG A 212 2.15 14.84 -5.40
N LYS A 213 1.77 15.23 -4.19
CA LYS A 213 0.78 16.30 -4.00
C LYS A 213 1.43 17.62 -4.43
N LEU A 214 0.68 18.50 -5.11
CA LEU A 214 1.19 19.81 -5.58
C LEU A 214 1.82 20.65 -4.43
N LYS A 215 1.29 20.49 -3.21
CA LYS A 215 1.79 21.12 -1.97
C LYS A 215 3.16 20.61 -1.49
N THR A 216 3.62 19.47 -2.02
CA THR A 216 4.90 18.82 -1.64
C THR A 216 5.98 18.98 -2.69
N LEU A 217 5.71 19.77 -3.73
CA LEU A 217 6.66 20.09 -4.79
C LEU A 217 7.35 21.42 -4.47
N PRO A 218 8.63 21.58 -4.87
CA PRO A 218 9.33 22.85 -4.80
C PRO A 218 8.58 23.93 -5.60
N GLU A 219 8.77 25.21 -5.23
CA GLU A 219 7.96 26.32 -5.75
C GLU A 219 8.07 26.46 -7.28
N VAL A 220 9.28 26.29 -7.83
CA VAL A 220 9.53 26.36 -9.28
C VAL A 220 8.70 25.32 -10.05
N GLU A 221 8.67 24.07 -9.58
CA GLU A 221 7.87 23.02 -10.21
C GLU A 221 6.37 23.27 -10.05
N ARG A 222 5.96 23.85 -8.92
CA ARG A 222 4.56 24.19 -8.67
C ARG A 222 4.05 25.21 -9.67
N ILE A 223 4.82 26.28 -9.90
CA ILE A 223 4.52 27.35 -10.86
C ILE A 223 4.42 26.78 -12.29
N ALA A 224 5.35 25.92 -12.69
CA ALA A 224 5.33 25.30 -14.02
C ALA A 224 4.08 24.42 -14.22
N ILE A 225 3.70 23.63 -13.21
CA ILE A 225 2.51 22.77 -13.28
C ILE A 225 1.22 23.59 -13.30
N THR A 226 1.13 24.68 -12.54
CA THR A 226 -0.04 25.57 -12.56
C THR A 226 -0.17 26.28 -13.90
N ALA A 227 0.92 26.82 -14.45
CA ALA A 227 0.91 27.46 -15.77
C ALA A 227 0.46 26.49 -16.88
N ALA A 228 0.94 25.24 -16.86
CA ALA A 228 0.51 24.22 -17.81
C ALA A 228 -0.98 23.87 -17.68
N ARG A 229 -1.51 23.83 -16.44
CA ARG A 229 -2.96 23.62 -16.20
C ARG A 229 -3.79 24.77 -16.74
N ASP A 230 -3.37 26.00 -16.50
CA ASP A 230 -4.10 27.19 -16.96
C ASP A 230 -4.15 27.23 -18.49
N LYS A 231 -3.05 26.89 -19.16
CA LYS A 231 -3.01 26.75 -20.63
C LYS A 231 -3.97 25.67 -21.14
N ALA A 232 -4.03 24.51 -20.47
CA ALA A 232 -4.96 23.43 -20.83
C ALA A 232 -6.43 23.83 -20.62
N ILE A 233 -6.73 24.55 -19.54
CA ILE A 233 -8.08 25.07 -19.25
C ILE A 233 -8.48 26.10 -20.32
N ALA A 234 -7.58 27.02 -20.67
CA ALA A 234 -7.83 28.01 -21.73
C ALA A 234 -8.13 27.33 -23.08
N HIS A 235 -7.33 26.33 -23.46
CA HIS A 235 -7.57 25.55 -24.67
C HIS A 235 -8.92 24.82 -24.64
N TYR A 236 -9.25 24.16 -23.52
CA TYR A 236 -10.54 23.50 -23.36
C TYR A 236 -11.71 24.48 -23.43
N ARG A 237 -11.58 25.67 -22.83
CA ARG A 237 -12.61 26.73 -22.92
C ARG A 237 -12.75 27.25 -24.35
N ALA A 238 -11.67 27.44 -25.09
CA ALA A 238 -11.72 27.83 -26.49
C ALA A 238 -12.46 26.78 -27.33
N MET A 239 -12.10 25.49 -27.17
CA MET A 239 -12.80 24.39 -27.86
C MET A 239 -14.27 24.29 -27.46
N LYS A 240 -14.59 24.41 -26.17
CA LYS A 240 -15.96 24.30 -25.68
C LYS A 240 -16.80 25.51 -26.05
N GLY A 241 -16.23 26.71 -26.06
CA GLY A 241 -16.88 27.94 -26.52
C GLY A 241 -17.16 27.89 -28.02
N ALA A 242 -16.22 27.37 -28.82
CA ALA A 242 -16.41 27.16 -30.25
C ALA A 242 -17.44 26.04 -30.55
N ALA A 243 -17.48 24.97 -29.75
CA ALA A 243 -18.41 23.85 -29.95
C ALA A 243 -19.79 24.04 -29.31
N GLY A 244 -19.94 24.96 -28.34
CA GLY A 244 -21.17 25.18 -27.57
C GLY A 244 -21.98 26.42 -27.96
N GLY A 245 -21.47 27.26 -28.87
CA GLY A 245 -22.16 28.47 -29.34
C GLY A 245 -23.09 28.27 -30.53
N SER A 246 -23.17 27.07 -31.13
CA SER A 246 -23.89 26.83 -32.40
C SER A 246 -25.24 26.12 -32.26
N THR A 247 -25.73 25.84 -31.04
CA THR A 247 -26.90 24.95 -30.85
C THR A 247 -27.98 25.50 -29.92
N ARG A 248 -28.30 26.80 -30.05
CA ARG A 248 -29.51 27.36 -29.41
C ARG A 248 -30.10 28.57 -30.13
N GLU A 249 -30.22 28.48 -31.45
CA GLU A 249 -31.25 29.23 -32.20
C GLU A 249 -32.13 28.17 -32.86
N ARG A 250 -33.14 27.69 -32.13
CA ARG A 250 -34.19 26.85 -32.68
C ARG A 250 -35.52 27.39 -32.20
N GLU A 251 -36.08 28.22 -33.07
CA GLU A 251 -37.51 28.27 -33.38
C GLU A 251 -38.43 28.35 -32.16
N ASP A 252 -38.58 29.56 -31.61
CA ASP A 252 -39.86 29.95 -31.04
C ASP A 252 -40.81 30.18 -32.22
N GLY A 253 -41.62 29.16 -32.48
CA GLY A 253 -42.72 29.21 -33.44
C GLY A 253 -43.80 30.15 -32.93
N SER A 254 -43.98 31.25 -33.65
CA SER A 254 -45.16 32.09 -33.58
C SER A 254 -46.28 31.42 -34.40
N ASP A 255 -47.08 30.61 -33.73
CA ASP A 255 -48.47 30.35 -34.15
C ASP A 255 -49.26 31.64 -33.87
N GLU A 256 -49.45 32.47 -34.91
CA GLU A 256 -50.49 33.50 -34.90
C GLU A 256 -51.67 33.04 -35.77
N GLU A 257 -52.70 32.66 -35.02
CA GLU A 257 -54.09 32.40 -35.35
C GLU A 257 -54.73 33.62 -36.06
N SER A 258 -55.44 33.40 -37.16
CA SER A 258 -56.34 34.41 -37.76
C SER A 258 -57.50 33.70 -38.45
N ASP A 259 -58.66 33.73 -37.77
CA ASP A 259 -60.01 33.67 -38.35
C ASP A 259 -60.34 34.99 -39.07
#